data_AF-A0A3D0VJV2-F1
#
_entry.id   AF-A0A3D0VJV2-F1
#
_cell.length_a   1.000
_cell.length_b   1.000
_cell.length_c   1.000
_cell.angle_alpha   90.00
_cell.angle_beta   90.00
_cell.angle_gamma   90.00
#
_symmetry.space_group_name_H-M   'P 1'
#
loop_
_entity.id
_entity.type
_entity.pdbx_description
1 polymer ?
#
loop_
_entity_poly.entity_id
_entity_poly.type
_entity_poly.pdbx_seq_one_letter_code
_entity_poly.pdbx_strand_id
1 'polypeptide(L)'
;MSNQISIHGDCLDVMKTFRDNQFDIGVVDPPYFSGPEKRRFYGKAQSKTTKRTDYPVTETWEVSGEDYFRELFRVTKHQIIWGINYFDVKVGPGRIIWDKVNGDSSFSDCEIAYCSLIDSVRLFRFMWNGMCQGESVFNGQRMQGNKKLNEKRIHPTQKPVSLYKWTYMKFVELG
;
A
#
# COMPACT_ATOMS: atom_id res chain seq x y z
N MET A 1 -26.51 6.63 0.12
CA MET A 1 -25.85 5.83 -0.94
C MET A 1 -24.49 6.43 -1.16
N SER A 2 -23.41 5.66 -1.00
CA SER A 2 -22.07 6.12 -1.35
C SER A 2 -21.95 6.14 -2.87
N ASN A 3 -21.66 7.30 -3.45
CA ASN A 3 -21.34 7.39 -4.87
C ASN A 3 -19.90 6.87 -5.08
N GLN A 4 -19.74 5.81 -5.86
CA GLN A 4 -18.45 5.27 -6.25
C GLN A 4 -18.17 5.62 -7.71
N ILE A 5 -17.00 6.20 -7.97
CA ILE A 5 -16.55 6.58 -9.31
C ILE A 5 -15.21 5.88 -9.56
N SER A 6 -15.06 5.27 -10.74
CA SER A 6 -13.79 4.69 -11.21
C SER A 6 -13.40 5.35 -12.53
N ILE A 7 -12.16 5.79 -12.63
CA ILE A 7 -11.62 6.51 -13.80
C ILE A 7 -10.42 5.73 -14.30
N HIS A 8 -10.38 5.47 -15.61
CA HIS A 8 -9.27 4.80 -16.26
C HIS A 8 -8.42 5.83 -17.02
N GLY A 9 -7.15 5.94 -16.65
CA GLY A 9 -6.20 6.87 -17.26
C GLY A 9 -4.90 6.92 -16.46
N ASP A 10 -3.91 7.65 -16.98
CA ASP A 10 -2.71 7.98 -16.23
C ASP A 10 -3.07 8.81 -14.98
N CYS A 11 -2.52 8.44 -13.82
CA CYS A 11 -2.90 9.08 -12.56
C CYS A 11 -2.56 10.57 -12.54
N LEU A 12 -1.41 10.96 -13.08
CA LEU A 12 -0.97 12.35 -13.09
C LEU A 12 -1.87 13.19 -14.01
N ASP A 13 -2.17 12.68 -15.21
CA ASP A 13 -3.03 13.41 -16.15
C ASP A 13 -4.47 13.52 -15.65
N VAL A 14 -5.01 12.47 -15.03
CA VAL A 14 -6.33 12.53 -14.38
C VAL A 14 -6.33 13.55 -13.24
N MET A 15 -5.31 13.56 -12.37
CA MET A 15 -5.24 14.53 -11.26
C MET A 15 -5.24 15.99 -11.72
N LYS A 16 -4.59 16.31 -12.84
CA LYS A 16 -4.58 17.67 -13.43
C LYS A 16 -5.99 18.17 -13.78
N THR A 17 -6.96 17.27 -14.00
CA THR A 17 -8.37 17.65 -14.30
C THR A 17 -9.18 18.02 -13.07
N PHE A 18 -8.72 17.67 -11.87
CA PHE A 18 -9.42 17.93 -10.63
C PHE A 18 -9.14 19.32 -10.07
N ARG A 19 -10.09 19.85 -9.32
CA ARG A 19 -9.96 21.12 -8.62
C ARG A 19 -9.08 20.98 -7.39
N ASP A 20 -8.57 22.10 -6.92
CA ASP A 20 -7.83 22.16 -5.66
C ASP A 20 -8.73 21.69 -4.50
N ASN A 21 -8.17 20.87 -3.60
CA ASN A 21 -8.85 20.32 -2.43
C ASN A 21 -10.19 19.63 -2.74
N GLN A 22 -10.33 19.07 -3.95
CA GLN A 22 -11.55 18.37 -4.37
C GLN A 22 -11.85 17.14 -3.52
N PHE A 23 -10.83 16.50 -2.95
CA PHE A 23 -10.98 15.31 -2.10
C PHE A 23 -10.52 15.60 -0.66
N ASP A 24 -11.26 15.10 0.32
CA ASP A 24 -10.88 15.27 1.73
C ASP A 24 -9.62 14.48 2.09
N ILE A 25 -9.46 13.28 1.52
CA ILE A 25 -8.31 12.42 1.77
C ILE A 25 -7.87 11.66 0.52
N GLY A 26 -6.57 11.63 0.26
CA GLY A 26 -5.93 10.76 -0.72
C GLY A 26 -5.17 9.62 -0.04
N VAL A 27 -5.57 8.38 -0.28
CA VAL A 27 -4.85 7.18 0.20
C VAL A 27 -4.19 6.51 -0.99
N VAL A 28 -2.86 6.58 -1.07
CA VAL A 28 -2.10 6.19 -2.27
C VAL A 28 -0.94 5.25 -1.95
N ASP A 29 -0.65 4.36 -2.90
CA ASP A 29 0.50 3.44 -2.90
C ASP A 29 1.26 3.61 -4.24
N PRO A 30 1.94 4.76 -4.44
CA PRO A 30 2.62 5.05 -5.69
C PRO A 30 3.81 4.09 -5.91
N PRO A 31 4.19 3.81 -7.17
CA PRO A 31 5.37 3.00 -7.47
C PRO A 31 6.65 3.67 -6.92
N TYR A 32 7.27 3.02 -5.93
CA TYR A 32 8.39 3.61 -5.17
C TYR A 32 9.75 2.92 -5.35
N PHE A 33 9.83 1.79 -6.06
CA PHE A 33 11.11 1.12 -6.36
C PHE A 33 11.07 0.42 -7.72
N SER A 34 12.13 0.54 -8.52
CA SER A 34 12.36 -0.34 -9.67
C SER A 34 12.81 -1.72 -9.15
N GLY A 35 12.06 -2.77 -9.45
CA GLY A 35 12.26 -4.11 -8.94
C GLY A 35 11.18 -5.12 -9.36
N PRO A 36 9.87 -4.78 -9.36
CA PRO A 36 8.81 -5.70 -9.79
C PRO A 36 8.86 -6.04 -11.28
N GLU A 37 9.39 -5.13 -12.10
CA GLU A 37 9.64 -5.30 -13.53
C GLU A 37 10.88 -6.19 -13.82
N LYS A 38 11.79 -6.34 -12.85
CA LYS A 38 12.99 -7.17 -12.98
C LYS A 38 12.70 -8.54 -12.36
N ARG A 39 12.56 -9.57 -13.21
CA ARG A 39 12.45 -10.97 -12.75
C ARG A 39 13.53 -11.29 -11.70
N ARG A 40 13.17 -12.07 -10.67
CA ARG A 40 14.06 -12.74 -9.67
C ARG A 40 14.47 -11.93 -8.43
N PHE A 41 13.88 -10.78 -8.12
CA PHE A 41 14.40 -9.96 -7.03
C PHE A 41 14.30 -10.57 -5.61
N TYR A 42 13.28 -11.39 -5.28
CA TYR A 42 13.16 -11.96 -3.94
C TYR A 42 12.52 -13.36 -3.89
N GLY A 43 13.07 -14.24 -3.05
CA GLY A 43 12.58 -15.60 -2.76
C GLY A 43 12.97 -16.69 -3.76
N LYS A 44 13.06 -17.95 -3.29
CA LYS A 44 13.35 -19.12 -4.14
C LYS A 44 12.20 -19.37 -5.12
N ALA A 45 12.52 -19.75 -6.37
CA ALA A 45 11.53 -20.05 -7.42
C ALA A 45 10.62 -21.25 -7.06
N GLN A 46 11.13 -22.16 -6.23
CA GLN A 46 10.39 -23.28 -5.64
C GLN A 46 10.63 -23.32 -4.13
N SER A 47 9.54 -23.43 -3.37
CA SER A 47 9.56 -23.96 -2.01
C SER A 47 9.31 -25.48 -2.07
N LYS A 48 9.66 -26.21 -1.00
CA LYS A 48 9.38 -27.66 -0.88
C LYS A 48 7.88 -28.02 -1.08
N THR A 49 6.97 -27.05 -0.97
CA THR A 49 5.53 -27.29 -0.92
C THR A 49 4.72 -26.48 -1.93
N THR A 50 5.30 -25.46 -2.58
CA THR A 50 4.53 -24.54 -3.44
C THR A 50 5.38 -23.92 -4.54
N LYS A 51 4.79 -23.81 -5.74
CA LYS A 51 5.37 -23.08 -6.89
C LYS A 51 5.01 -21.60 -6.78
N ARG A 52 5.97 -20.71 -7.02
CA ARG A 52 5.72 -19.27 -7.06
C ARG A 52 4.74 -18.95 -8.21
N THR A 53 3.75 -18.10 -7.94
CA THR A 53 2.92 -17.51 -9.00
C THR A 53 3.76 -16.48 -9.74
N ASP A 54 3.93 -16.68 -11.05
CA ASP A 54 4.57 -15.68 -11.91
C ASP A 54 3.52 -14.63 -12.30
N TYR A 55 3.83 -13.37 -12.04
CA TYR A 55 3.01 -12.23 -12.45
C TYR A 55 3.53 -11.69 -13.80
N PRO A 56 2.67 -11.10 -14.65
CA PRO A 56 3.11 -10.48 -15.90
C PRO A 56 4.18 -9.42 -15.63
N VAL A 57 5.19 -9.34 -16.50
CA VAL A 57 6.20 -8.27 -16.44
C VAL A 57 5.52 -6.99 -16.91
N THR A 58 5.48 -5.97 -16.05
CA THR A 58 5.06 -4.62 -16.43
C THR A 58 6.21 -3.94 -17.18
N GLU A 59 5.94 -3.47 -18.40
CA GLU A 59 6.95 -2.88 -19.30
C GLU A 59 7.41 -1.48 -18.89
N THR A 60 6.60 -0.75 -18.10
CA THR A 60 6.87 0.62 -17.66
C THR A 60 6.69 0.74 -16.16
N TRP A 61 7.80 0.79 -15.42
CA TRP A 61 7.82 1.08 -13.99
C TRP A 61 8.47 2.44 -13.77
N GLU A 62 7.70 3.51 -14.00
CA GLU A 62 8.16 4.86 -13.74
C GLU A 62 7.90 5.22 -12.28
N VAL A 63 8.95 5.62 -11.57
CA VAL A 63 8.85 6.07 -10.18
C VAL A 63 8.13 7.42 -10.16
N SER A 64 7.15 7.57 -9.28
CA SER A 64 6.41 8.83 -9.15
C SER A 64 7.35 9.98 -8.78
N GLY A 65 7.44 10.98 -9.67
CA GLY A 65 8.26 12.17 -9.49
C GLY A 65 7.58 13.31 -8.72
N GLU A 66 8.26 14.45 -8.62
CA GLU A 66 7.78 15.64 -7.89
C GLU A 66 6.41 16.14 -8.37
N ASP A 67 6.16 16.11 -9.68
CA ASP A 67 4.90 16.54 -10.29
C ASP A 67 3.69 15.74 -9.76
N TYR A 68 3.87 14.43 -9.54
CA TYR A 68 2.83 13.57 -8.98
C TYR A 68 2.44 14.03 -7.57
N PHE A 69 3.44 14.27 -6.71
CA PHE A 69 3.18 14.69 -5.33
C PHE A 69 2.60 16.10 -5.27
N ARG A 70 3.05 17.01 -6.15
CA ARG A 70 2.47 18.35 -6.26
C ARG A 70 0.99 18.30 -6.59
N GLU A 71 0.61 17.51 -7.60
CA GLU A 71 -0.81 17.35 -7.95
C GLU A 71 -1.60 16.63 -6.87
N LEU A 72 -1.05 15.58 -6.26
CA LEU A 72 -1.69 14.87 -5.14
C LEU A 72 -2.01 15.81 -3.98
N PHE A 73 -1.03 16.62 -3.55
CA PHE A 73 -1.22 17.61 -2.49
C PHE A 73 -2.18 18.72 -2.87
N ARG A 74 -2.19 19.14 -4.15
CA ARG A 74 -3.14 20.14 -4.65
C ARG A 74 -4.58 19.64 -4.59
N VAL A 75 -4.85 18.41 -5.04
CA VAL A 75 -6.23 17.90 -5.18
C VAL A 75 -6.80 17.33 -3.88
N THR A 76 -5.99 17.08 -2.85
CA THR A 76 -6.42 16.46 -1.59
C THR A 76 -6.12 17.33 -0.37
N LYS A 77 -7.04 17.37 0.61
CA LYS A 77 -6.80 18.09 1.88
C LYS A 77 -5.85 17.35 2.81
N HIS A 78 -5.96 16.01 2.83
CA HIS A 78 -5.14 15.12 3.66
C HIS A 78 -4.62 13.94 2.84
N GLN A 79 -3.48 13.36 3.25
CA GLN A 79 -2.83 12.28 2.51
C GLN A 79 -2.36 11.16 3.43
N ILE A 80 -2.51 9.93 2.92
CA ILE A 80 -1.84 8.73 3.41
C ILE A 80 -1.05 8.15 2.25
N ILE A 81 0.28 8.26 2.30
CA ILE A 81 1.18 7.91 1.19
C ILE A 81 2.08 6.76 1.62
N TRP A 82 1.83 5.57 1.08
CA TRP A 82 2.66 4.39 1.33
C TRP A 82 4.00 4.45 0.59
N GLY A 83 5.02 3.84 1.19
CA GLY A 83 6.38 3.84 0.64
C GLY A 83 7.13 5.16 0.83
N ILE A 84 6.67 6.03 1.74
CA ILE A 84 7.23 7.39 1.90
C ILE A 84 8.75 7.40 2.11
N ASN A 85 9.30 6.38 2.77
CA ASN A 85 10.74 6.28 3.05
C ASN A 85 11.61 6.07 1.80
N TYR A 86 11.02 5.88 0.63
CA TYR A 86 11.71 5.74 -0.65
C TYR A 86 11.61 6.99 -1.53
N PHE A 87 10.83 7.99 -1.12
CA PHE A 87 10.67 9.24 -1.84
C PHE A 87 11.39 10.38 -1.12
N ASP A 88 12.07 11.23 -1.88
CA ASP A 88 12.61 12.50 -1.38
C ASP A 88 11.53 13.59 -1.43
N VAL A 89 10.53 13.47 -0.55
CA VAL A 89 9.42 14.43 -0.45
C VAL A 89 9.38 14.99 0.97
N LYS A 90 9.35 16.32 1.07
CA LYS A 90 9.24 17.01 2.35
C LYS A 90 7.81 16.92 2.88
N VAL A 91 7.62 16.12 3.93
CA VAL A 91 6.33 15.90 4.59
C VAL A 91 6.45 16.01 6.12
N GLY A 92 5.32 16.17 6.81
CA GLY A 92 5.26 16.21 8.27
C GLY A 92 5.67 14.90 8.96
N PRO A 93 5.70 14.86 10.31
CA PRO A 93 6.23 13.73 11.08
C PRO A 93 5.29 12.51 11.16
N GLY A 94 4.00 12.65 10.82
CA GLY A 94 3.02 11.57 10.94
C GLY A 94 3.40 10.30 10.20
N ARG A 95 3.41 9.15 10.88
CA ARG A 95 3.75 7.85 10.28
C ARG A 95 2.74 6.77 10.62
N ILE A 96 2.46 5.92 9.64
CA ILE A 96 1.83 4.61 9.85
C ILE A 96 2.88 3.56 9.51
N ILE A 97 3.17 2.67 10.45
CA ILE A 97 4.03 1.51 10.25
C ILE A 97 3.13 0.30 10.11
N TRP A 98 3.22 -0.39 8.98
CA TRP A 98 2.64 -1.71 8.82
C TRP A 98 3.72 -2.76 9.04
N ASP A 99 3.63 -3.47 10.16
CA ASP A 99 4.43 -4.66 10.49
C ASP A 99 3.78 -5.89 9.83
N LYS A 100 4.54 -6.54 8.93
CA LYS A 100 4.10 -7.68 8.12
C LYS A 100 4.13 -9.00 8.86
N VAL A 101 4.63 -9.06 10.10
CA VAL A 101 4.72 -10.27 10.93
C VAL A 101 5.28 -11.46 10.12
N ASN A 102 6.32 -11.19 9.34
CA ASN A 102 6.92 -12.10 8.37
C ASN A 102 8.12 -12.88 8.94
N GLY A 103 8.56 -12.57 10.16
CA GLY A 103 9.69 -13.21 10.83
C GLY A 103 11.00 -12.99 10.08
N ASP A 104 11.92 -13.95 10.14
CA ASP A 104 13.24 -13.90 9.48
C ASP A 104 13.14 -14.14 7.96
N SER A 105 12.37 -13.30 7.27
CA SER A 105 12.23 -13.35 5.82
C SER A 105 13.27 -12.46 5.13
N SER A 106 13.56 -12.71 3.85
CA SER A 106 14.43 -11.82 3.05
C SER A 106 13.73 -10.54 2.56
N PHE A 107 12.46 -10.34 2.91
CA PHE A 107 11.68 -9.15 2.56
C PHE A 107 11.68 -8.18 3.73
N SER A 108 11.50 -6.87 3.45
CA SER A 108 11.38 -5.86 4.52
C SER A 108 10.31 -6.26 5.54
N ASP A 109 10.57 -6.06 6.82
CA ASP A 109 9.65 -6.43 7.90
C ASP A 109 8.44 -5.51 7.98
N CYS A 110 8.65 -4.24 7.60
CA CYS A 110 7.62 -3.22 7.65
C CYS A 110 7.47 -2.48 6.31
N GLU A 111 6.32 -1.85 6.13
CA GLU A 111 6.12 -0.75 5.19
C GLU A 111 5.70 0.51 5.95
N ILE A 112 6.11 1.67 5.44
CA ILE A 112 5.90 2.96 6.11
C ILE A 112 5.06 3.85 5.21
N ALA A 113 4.02 4.46 5.78
CA ALA A 113 3.27 5.53 5.16
C ALA A 113 3.45 6.86 5.89
N TYR A 114 3.44 7.96 5.14
CA TYR A 114 3.13 9.28 5.68
C TYR A 114 1.63 9.38 5.92
N CYS A 115 1.23 10.04 7.00
CA CYS A 115 -0.17 10.39 7.27
C CYS A 115 -0.23 11.85 7.74
N SER A 116 -0.89 12.72 6.97
CA SER A 116 -0.99 14.15 7.28
C SER A 116 -1.93 14.48 8.44
N LEU A 117 -2.76 13.51 8.87
CA LEU A 117 -3.77 13.69 9.92
C LEU A 117 -3.20 13.55 11.34
N ILE A 118 -1.93 13.17 11.47
CA ILE A 118 -1.28 12.93 12.76
C ILE A 118 0.14 13.51 12.75
N ASP A 119 0.62 13.85 13.92
CA ASP A 119 2.00 14.27 14.22
C ASP A 119 2.81 13.17 14.94
N SER A 120 2.22 11.98 15.05
CA SER A 120 2.74 10.84 15.80
C SER A 120 2.78 9.57 14.95
N VAL A 121 3.24 8.46 15.54
CA VAL A 121 3.35 7.17 14.86
C VAL A 121 2.19 6.25 15.25
N ARG A 122 1.63 5.51 14.29
CA ARG A 122 0.68 4.43 14.51
C ARG A 122 1.23 3.12 13.96
N LEU A 123 1.01 2.04 14.69
CA LEU A 123 1.44 0.69 14.31
C LEU A 123 0.22 -0.15 13.94
N PHE A 124 0.27 -0.75 12.76
CA PHE A 124 -0.66 -1.77 12.30
C PHE A 124 0.09 -3.08 12.12
N ARG A 125 -0.33 -4.14 12.81
CA ARG A 125 0.28 -5.46 12.70
C ARG A 125 -0.64 -6.40 11.95
N PHE A 126 -0.20 -6.86 10.79
CA PHE A 126 -0.97 -7.81 10.01
C PHE A 126 -0.04 -8.72 9.22
N MET A 127 -0.16 -10.02 9.47
CA MET A 127 0.64 -11.06 8.85
C MET A 127 0.45 -11.06 7.34
N TRP A 128 1.55 -10.94 6.61
CA TRP A 128 1.56 -10.91 5.14
C TRP A 128 2.84 -11.53 4.60
N ASN A 129 2.83 -12.86 4.49
CA ASN A 129 3.96 -13.64 3.99
C ASN A 129 3.45 -14.86 3.19
N GLY A 130 3.23 -14.68 1.89
CA GLY A 130 2.75 -15.75 1.01
C GLY A 130 1.36 -16.28 1.39
N MET A 131 1.28 -17.54 1.82
CA MET A 131 0.02 -18.17 2.30
C MET A 131 -0.29 -17.85 3.77
N CYS A 132 0.64 -17.20 4.47
CA CYS A 132 0.45 -16.73 5.83
C CYS A 132 -0.14 -15.32 5.77
N GLN A 133 -1.44 -15.21 6.00
CA GLN A 133 -2.19 -13.96 6.05
C GLN A 133 -2.85 -13.83 7.42
N GLY A 134 -3.01 -12.61 7.92
CA GLY A 134 -3.66 -12.34 9.20
C GLY A 134 -5.13 -12.76 9.22
N GLU A 135 -5.64 -13.12 10.40
CA GLU A 135 -7.01 -13.58 10.60
C GLU A 135 -8.04 -12.46 10.39
N SER A 136 -7.77 -11.27 10.91
CA SER A 136 -8.63 -10.09 10.80
C SER A 136 -7.88 -8.79 11.08
N VAL A 137 -8.54 -7.65 10.89
CA VAL A 137 -7.99 -6.31 11.21
C VAL A 137 -7.55 -6.19 12.68
N PHE A 138 -8.27 -6.84 13.61
CA PHE A 138 -7.99 -6.75 15.04
C PHE A 138 -7.08 -7.87 15.56
N ASN A 139 -7.01 -9.00 14.84
CA ASN A 139 -6.15 -10.15 15.16
C ASN A 139 -5.12 -10.41 14.06
N GLY A 140 -4.54 -9.36 13.48
CA GLY A 140 -3.67 -9.48 12.30
C GLY A 140 -2.40 -10.28 12.52
N GLN A 141 -1.93 -10.43 13.77
CA GLN A 141 -0.77 -11.26 14.12
C GLN A 141 -1.07 -12.75 14.13
N ARG A 142 -2.35 -13.15 14.28
CA ARG A 142 -2.76 -14.54 14.23
C ARG A 142 -2.95 -14.94 12.77
N MET A 143 -2.35 -16.05 12.37
CA MET A 143 -2.51 -16.57 11.01
C MET A 143 -3.95 -17.06 10.77
N GLN A 144 -4.52 -16.70 9.63
CA GLN A 144 -5.76 -17.30 9.11
C GLN A 144 -5.56 -18.81 8.91
N GLY A 145 -6.29 -19.59 9.72
CA GLY A 145 -6.25 -21.05 9.69
C GLY A 145 -6.92 -21.64 8.46
N ASN A 146 -8.03 -21.05 8.01
CA ASN A 146 -8.74 -21.49 6.82
C ASN A 146 -8.19 -20.79 5.57
N LYS A 147 -7.28 -21.47 4.86
CA LYS A 147 -6.61 -20.93 3.67
C LYS A 147 -7.53 -20.60 2.50
N LYS A 148 -8.77 -21.10 2.49
CA LYS A 148 -9.79 -20.71 1.50
C LYS A 148 -10.26 -19.25 1.69
N LEU A 149 -10.08 -18.69 2.88
CA LEU A 149 -10.42 -17.30 3.21
C LEU A 149 -9.28 -16.32 2.94
N ASN A 150 -8.09 -16.81 2.56
CA ASN A 150 -6.98 -15.93 2.19
C ASN A 150 -7.35 -15.07 0.99
N GLU A 151 -6.93 -13.81 1.02
CA GLU A 151 -6.98 -12.90 -0.11
C GLU A 151 -6.18 -13.47 -1.29
N LYS A 152 -6.84 -13.51 -2.46
CA LYS A 152 -6.19 -13.87 -3.73
C LYS A 152 -5.49 -12.64 -4.29
N ARG A 153 -4.16 -12.70 -4.35
CA ARG A 153 -3.33 -11.60 -4.86
C ARG A 153 -3.38 -11.56 -6.39
N ILE A 154 -3.72 -10.40 -6.93
CA ILE A 154 -3.72 -10.13 -8.39
C ILE A 154 -2.52 -9.31 -8.84
N HIS A 155 -1.78 -8.70 -7.89
CA HIS A 155 -0.58 -7.91 -8.14
C HIS A 155 0.55 -8.28 -7.15
N PRO A 156 1.84 -8.29 -7.56
CA PRO A 156 2.96 -8.67 -6.70
C PRO A 156 3.14 -7.76 -5.48
N THR A 157 2.89 -6.46 -5.61
CA THR A 157 3.01 -5.47 -4.53
C THR A 157 1.67 -5.18 -3.82
N GLN A 158 0.66 -6.05 -4.00
CA GLN A 158 -0.64 -5.87 -3.37
C GLN A 158 -0.52 -5.86 -1.84
N LYS A 159 -1.02 -4.79 -1.23
CA LYS A 159 -1.26 -4.65 0.20
C LYS A 159 -2.58 -5.34 0.60
N PRO A 160 -2.70 -5.88 1.82
CA PRO A 160 -3.92 -6.53 2.30
C PRO A 160 -5.10 -5.56 2.33
N VAL A 161 -6.29 -6.05 1.98
CA VAL A 161 -7.55 -5.29 2.14
C VAL A 161 -7.73 -4.85 3.61
N SER A 162 -7.30 -5.68 4.56
CA SER A 162 -7.33 -5.35 5.99
C SER A 162 -6.56 -4.08 6.36
N LEU A 163 -5.47 -3.75 5.65
CA LEU A 163 -4.72 -2.52 5.89
C LEU A 163 -5.54 -1.29 5.49
N TYR A 164 -6.17 -1.32 4.32
CA TYR A 164 -7.03 -0.23 3.87
C TYR A 164 -8.27 -0.10 4.75
N LYS A 165 -8.88 -1.21 5.17
CA LYS A 165 -10.00 -1.20 6.13
C LYS A 165 -9.61 -0.56 7.45
N TRP A 166 -8.46 -0.94 8.02
CA TRP A 166 -7.97 -0.35 9.26
C TRP A 166 -7.73 1.16 9.11
N THR A 167 -7.10 1.56 7.99
CA THR A 167 -6.81 2.96 7.68
C THR A 167 -8.11 3.78 7.58
N TYR A 168 -9.11 3.25 6.88
CA TYR A 168 -10.42 3.88 6.73
C TYR A 168 -11.13 4.06 8.08
N MET A 169 -11.20 3.01 8.90
CA MET A 169 -11.81 3.07 10.23
C MET A 169 -11.09 4.04 11.19
N LYS A 170 -9.78 4.21 11.03
CA LYS A 170 -8.97 5.05 11.92
C LYS A 170 -8.91 6.52 11.53
N PHE A 171 -9.01 6.84 10.25
CA PHE A 171 -8.69 8.18 9.75
C PHE A 171 -9.77 8.78 8.85
N VAL A 172 -10.74 7.99 8.39
CA VAL A 172 -11.75 8.44 7.43
C VAL A 172 -13.16 8.45 8.04
N GLU A 173 -13.56 7.41 8.79
CA GLU A 173 -14.88 7.36 9.45
C GLU A 173 -15.03 8.29 10.67
N LEU A 174 -13.92 8.84 11.19
CA LEU A 174 -13.92 9.72 12.36
C LEU A 174 -14.03 11.22 12.00
N GLY A 175 -14.24 11.54 10.71
CA GLY A 175 -14.43 12.90 10.19
C GLY A 175 -15.88 13.22 9.89
#